data_AF-A0A4Q2A5D2-F1
#
_entry.id   AF-A0A4Q2A5D2-F1
#
_cell.length_a   1.000
_cell.length_b   1.000
_cell.length_c   1.000
_cell.angle_alpha   90.00
_cell.angle_beta   90.00
_cell.angle_gamma   90.00
#
_symmetry.space_group_name_H-M   'P 1'
#
loop_
_entity.id
_entity.type
_entity.pdbx_description
1 polymer ?
#
loop_
_entity_poly.entity_id
_entity_poly.type
_entity_poly.pdbx_seq_one_letter_code
_entity_poly.pdbx_strand_id
1 'polypeptide(L)'
;MEKIEDGVLYVYRCKACGHRGELHHPDDTHDGERIACPRCGAAVWLELDGGVALEASPRVPVAHPPTAAELVGLRARHGRTQAAAAERSGVTPGQVQRWEAGVGTMPITSWQLLCREWGTRFREDFATAPGPMTRGWDTLRDTARDTIARGDVVHLQAIAGPLIVATVCADRVHDGLVDEHAYGAIVTGLGAAYPASAPVESFTLGERVSFGRDNVIHLEQHAPRAGVVDRSVKS
;
A
#
# COMPACT_ATOMS: atom_id res chain seq x y z
N MET A 1 -10.49 8.41 37.36
CA MET A 1 -10.46 7.36 36.32
C MET A 1 -11.71 7.55 35.48
N GLU A 2 -11.66 8.50 34.56
CA GLU A 2 -12.69 8.69 33.53
C GLU A 2 -12.23 7.98 32.27
N LYS A 3 -13.10 7.14 31.72
CA LYS A 3 -12.88 6.34 30.52
C LYS A 3 -12.79 7.28 29.33
N ILE A 4 -11.71 7.18 28.56
CA ILE A 4 -11.66 7.73 27.21
C ILE A 4 -12.38 6.71 26.33
N GLU A 5 -13.54 7.09 25.80
CA GLU A 5 -14.28 6.30 24.81
C GLU A 5 -13.59 6.50 23.45
N ASP A 6 -12.98 5.44 22.92
CA ASP A 6 -12.41 5.36 21.56
C ASP A 6 -13.55 5.48 20.53
N GLY A 7 -13.81 6.70 20.05
CA GLY A 7 -14.73 6.97 18.93
C GLY A 7 -13.99 7.27 17.63
N VAL A 8 -14.65 7.01 16.50
CA VAL A 8 -14.22 7.35 15.14
C VAL A 8 -14.39 8.86 14.90
N LEU A 9 -13.33 9.54 14.46
CA LEU A 9 -13.32 10.99 14.22
C LEU A 9 -13.90 11.35 12.85
N TYR A 10 -14.87 12.26 12.88
CA TYR A 10 -15.47 12.89 11.72
C TYR A 10 -15.16 14.38 11.72
N VAL A 11 -14.81 14.90 10.55
CA VAL A 11 -14.62 16.33 10.30
C VAL A 11 -15.72 16.83 9.39
N TYR A 12 -16.05 18.11 9.50
CA TYR A 12 -16.89 18.77 8.51
C TYR A 12 -16.44 20.21 8.29
N ARG A 13 -16.73 20.73 7.10
CA ARG A 13 -16.56 22.14 6.76
C ARG A 13 -17.86 22.72 6.24
N CYS A 14 -18.39 23.69 6.96
CA CYS A 14 -19.58 24.42 6.52
C CYS A 14 -19.23 25.36 5.35
N LYS A 15 -19.86 25.16 4.19
CA LYS A 15 -19.69 26.06 3.03
C LYS A 15 -20.34 27.42 3.22
N ALA A 16 -21.36 27.54 4.08
CA ALA A 16 -22.08 28.79 4.32
C ALA A 16 -21.31 29.78 5.21
N CYS A 17 -20.70 29.30 6.30
CA CYS A 17 -20.02 30.16 7.28
C CYS A 17 -18.51 29.89 7.42
N GLY A 18 -17.98 28.90 6.69
CA GLY A 18 -16.57 28.51 6.74
C GLY A 18 -16.14 27.78 8.01
N HIS A 19 -17.06 27.55 8.96
CA HIS A 19 -16.76 26.86 10.22
C HIS A 19 -16.35 25.42 9.97
N ARG A 20 -15.32 24.98 10.70
CA ARG A 20 -14.85 23.61 10.76
C ARG A 20 -15.15 23.05 12.14
N GLY A 21 -15.59 21.81 12.20
CA GLY A 21 -15.81 21.13 13.45
C GLY A 21 -15.46 19.65 13.33
N GLU A 22 -15.32 19.04 14.49
CA GLU A 22 -14.93 17.66 14.69
C GLU A 22 -15.98 17.00 15.59
N LEU A 23 -16.32 15.74 15.30
CA LEU A 23 -17.26 14.94 16.08
C LEU A 23 -16.75 13.51 16.17
N HIS A 24 -17.01 12.84 17.29
CA HIS A 24 -16.71 11.42 17.45
C HIS A 24 -17.99 10.60 17.43
N HIS A 25 -18.01 9.54 16.63
CA HIS A 25 -19.08 8.53 16.60
C HIS A 25 -18.53 7.15 17.01
N PRO A 26 -19.38 6.21 17.45
CA PRO A 26 -18.93 4.90 17.92
C PRO A 26 -18.41 3.99 16.79
N ASP A 27 -18.76 4.24 15.53
CA ASP A 27 -18.37 3.46 14.36
C ASP A 27 -18.26 4.35 13.10
N ASP A 28 -17.88 3.75 11.96
CA ASP A 28 -17.65 4.43 10.69
C ASP A 28 -18.91 4.59 9.81
N THR A 29 -20.10 4.21 10.31
CA THR A 29 -21.35 4.20 9.52
C THR A 29 -21.93 5.59 9.24
N HIS A 30 -21.36 6.63 9.85
CA HIS A 30 -21.83 8.02 9.80
C HIS A 30 -21.14 8.86 8.71
N ASP A 31 -20.32 8.25 7.85
CA ASP A 31 -19.70 8.95 6.72
C ASP A 31 -20.76 9.37 5.69
N GLY A 32 -20.72 10.63 5.29
CA GLY A 32 -21.77 11.21 4.45
C GLY A 32 -23.10 11.41 5.18
N GLU A 33 -23.15 11.36 6.52
CA GLU A 33 -24.34 11.77 7.25
C GLU A 33 -24.52 13.30 7.19
N ARG A 34 -25.77 13.76 7.06
CA ARG A 34 -26.11 15.19 7.08
C ARG A 34 -26.41 15.64 8.50
N ILE A 35 -25.60 16.55 9.00
CA ILE A 35 -25.85 17.24 10.27
C ILE A 35 -26.08 18.74 10.04
N ALA A 36 -26.60 19.43 11.07
CA ALA A 36 -26.71 20.89 11.06
C ALA A 36 -25.41 21.51 11.59
N CYS A 37 -24.87 22.51 10.88
CA CYS A 37 -23.74 23.28 11.37
C CYS A 37 -24.11 23.99 12.68
N PRO A 38 -23.38 23.79 13.79
CA PRO A 38 -23.72 24.39 15.09
C PRO A 38 -23.59 25.92 15.08
N ARG A 39 -22.86 26.49 14.12
CA ARG A 39 -22.64 27.94 14.01
C ARG A 39 -23.72 28.68 13.22
N CYS A 40 -24.31 28.06 12.20
CA CYS A 40 -25.22 28.76 11.28
C CYS A 40 -26.47 27.97 10.88
N GLY A 41 -26.61 26.73 11.37
CA GLY A 41 -27.76 25.85 11.07
C GLY A 41 -27.76 25.27 9.66
N ALA A 42 -26.84 25.67 8.76
CA ALA A 42 -26.76 25.13 7.41
C ALA A 42 -26.40 23.63 7.44
N ALA A 43 -26.98 22.85 6.53
CA ALA A 43 -26.66 21.44 6.39
C ALA A 43 -25.19 21.25 5.99
N VAL A 44 -24.50 20.36 6.68
CA VAL A 44 -23.12 19.94 6.41
C VAL A 44 -23.06 18.42 6.40
N TRP A 45 -22.08 17.91 5.66
CA TRP A 45 -21.85 16.47 5.55
C TRP A 45 -20.68 16.13 6.46
N LEU A 46 -20.84 15.08 7.26
CA LEU A 46 -19.74 14.49 8.00
C LEU A 46 -18.84 13.75 7.01
N GLU A 47 -17.56 14.04 7.07
CA GLU A 47 -16.52 13.33 6.34
C GLU A 47 -15.68 12.60 7.39
N LEU A 48 -15.55 11.30 7.26
CA LEU A 48 -14.66 10.50 8.10
C LEU A 48 -13.22 11.04 7.96
N ASP A 49 -12.58 11.51 9.04
CA ASP A 49 -11.15 11.87 9.02
C ASP A 49 -10.29 10.61 9.21
N GLY A 50 -10.62 9.58 8.43
CA GLY A 50 -9.82 8.39 8.26
C GLY A 50 -8.73 8.73 7.27
N GLY A 51 -7.55 9.12 7.79
CA GLY A 51 -6.41 9.56 7.02
C GLY A 51 -6.28 8.92 5.62
N VAL A 52 -6.34 9.78 4.60
CA VAL A 52 -5.99 9.53 3.19
C VAL A 52 -6.63 8.29 2.55
N ALA A 53 -7.89 8.44 2.15
CA ALA A 53 -8.33 7.86 0.88
C ALA A 53 -7.69 8.66 -0.27
N LEU A 54 -6.47 8.30 -0.67
CA LEU A 54 -5.99 8.65 -2.00
C LEU A 54 -6.98 8.05 -3.00
N GLU A 55 -7.64 8.92 -3.78
CA GLU A 55 -8.37 8.50 -4.98
C GLU A 55 -7.40 7.68 -5.84
N ALA A 56 -7.58 6.36 -5.81
CA ALA A 56 -6.92 5.51 -6.75
C ALA A 56 -7.70 5.64 -8.05
N SER A 57 -7.12 6.35 -9.00
CA SER A 57 -7.37 6.10 -10.42
C SER A 57 -7.48 4.59 -10.68
N PRO A 58 -8.34 4.15 -11.62
CA PRO A 58 -8.68 2.76 -11.80
C PRO A 58 -7.41 1.91 -11.86
N ARG A 59 -7.26 1.12 -10.79
CA ARG A 59 -6.10 0.27 -10.51
C ARG A 59 -6.04 -0.80 -11.60
N VAL A 60 -4.87 -0.96 -12.21
CA VAL A 60 -4.49 -1.89 -13.30
C VAL A 60 -5.55 -2.98 -13.57
N PRO A 61 -6.19 -3.01 -14.76
CA PRO A 61 -7.14 -4.06 -15.07
C PRO A 61 -6.36 -5.32 -15.41
N VAL A 62 -6.17 -6.21 -14.45
CA VAL A 62 -6.01 -7.62 -14.81
C VAL A 62 -7.37 -8.05 -15.36
N ALA A 63 -7.50 -7.99 -16.69
CA ALA A 63 -8.78 -8.11 -17.39
C ALA A 63 -9.21 -9.57 -17.61
N HIS A 64 -8.42 -10.53 -17.12
CA HIS A 64 -8.70 -11.95 -17.24
C HIS A 64 -8.69 -12.64 -15.88
N PRO A 65 -9.42 -13.75 -15.73
CA PRO A 65 -9.21 -14.67 -14.62
C PRO A 65 -7.78 -15.22 -14.65
N PRO A 66 -7.14 -15.45 -13.50
CA PRO A 66 -5.81 -16.03 -13.47
C PRO A 66 -5.88 -17.48 -13.95
N THR A 67 -4.81 -17.91 -14.61
CA THR A 67 -4.47 -19.31 -14.75
C THR A 67 -4.04 -19.87 -13.38
N ALA A 68 -4.11 -21.19 -13.22
CA ALA A 68 -3.61 -21.87 -12.04
C ALA A 68 -2.15 -21.53 -11.74
N ALA A 69 -1.31 -21.46 -12.79
CA ALA A 69 0.10 -21.14 -12.68
C ALA A 69 0.34 -19.70 -12.21
N GLU A 70 -0.46 -18.72 -12.66
CA GLU A 70 -0.37 -17.33 -12.21
C GLU A 70 -0.74 -17.18 -10.74
N LEU A 71 -1.80 -17.87 -10.29
CA LEU A 71 -2.21 -17.85 -8.88
C LEU A 71 -1.15 -18.50 -7.97
N VAL A 72 -0.65 -19.68 -8.35
CA VAL A 72 0.45 -20.35 -7.64
C VAL A 72 1.70 -19.48 -7.62
N GLY A 73 2.05 -18.88 -8.76
CA GLY A 73 3.20 -18.01 -8.92
C GLY A 73 3.12 -16.76 -8.04
N LEU A 74 1.99 -16.04 -8.08
CA LEU A 74 1.77 -14.87 -7.23
C LEU A 74 1.91 -15.24 -5.75
N ARG A 75 1.23 -16.33 -5.34
CA ARG A 75 1.25 -16.79 -3.96
C ARG A 75 2.65 -17.20 -3.49
N ALA A 76 3.35 -18.01 -4.27
CA ALA A 76 4.66 -18.55 -3.91
C ALA A 76 5.73 -17.44 -3.86
N ARG A 77 5.73 -16.51 -4.82
CA ARG A 77 6.68 -15.38 -4.83
C ARG A 77 6.48 -14.44 -3.64
N HIS A 78 5.26 -14.32 -3.14
CA HIS A 78 4.93 -13.57 -1.91
C HIS A 78 4.99 -14.40 -0.62
N GLY A 79 5.43 -15.66 -0.68
CA GLY A 79 5.50 -16.53 0.49
C GLY A 79 4.15 -16.83 1.16
N ARG A 80 3.04 -16.62 0.45
CA ARG A 80 1.69 -16.78 1.01
C ARG A 80 1.23 -18.24 0.99
N THR A 81 0.39 -18.61 1.95
CA THR A 81 -0.23 -19.95 2.00
C THR A 81 -1.58 -19.95 1.26
N GLN A 82 -2.07 -21.12 0.89
CA GLN A 82 -3.42 -21.25 0.31
C GLN A 82 -4.49 -20.74 1.30
N ALA A 83 -4.27 -20.92 2.60
CA ALA A 83 -5.13 -20.40 3.65
C ALA A 83 -5.16 -18.86 3.68
N ALA A 84 -3.99 -18.20 3.56
CA ALA A 84 -3.92 -16.74 3.50
C ALA A 84 -4.62 -16.17 2.24
N ALA A 85 -4.49 -16.85 1.10
CA ALA A 85 -5.21 -16.49 -0.12
C ALA A 85 -6.72 -16.63 0.03
N ALA A 86 -7.15 -17.70 0.69
CA ALA A 86 -8.55 -18.01 0.95
C ALA A 86 -9.19 -16.99 1.89
N GLU A 87 -8.53 -16.70 3.01
CA GLU A 87 -8.91 -15.67 3.97
C GLU A 87 -9.09 -14.33 3.27
N ARG A 88 -8.10 -13.91 2.47
CA ARG A 88 -8.17 -12.61 1.80
C ARG A 88 -9.23 -12.54 0.71
N SER A 89 -9.47 -13.64 0.02
CA SER A 89 -10.50 -13.72 -1.03
C SER A 89 -11.90 -14.00 -0.48
N GLY A 90 -12.06 -14.24 0.83
CA GLY A 90 -13.34 -14.60 1.45
C GLY A 90 -13.86 -15.99 1.07
N VAL A 91 -12.98 -16.94 0.77
CA VAL A 91 -13.33 -18.31 0.35
C VAL A 91 -12.67 -19.36 1.23
N THR A 92 -12.96 -20.64 1.00
CA THR A 92 -12.32 -21.73 1.74
C THR A 92 -10.95 -22.11 1.14
N PRO A 93 -10.00 -22.63 1.93
CA PRO A 93 -8.71 -23.10 1.40
C PRO A 93 -8.86 -24.16 0.30
N GLY A 94 -9.86 -25.05 0.42
CA GLY A 94 -10.17 -26.05 -0.60
C GLY A 94 -10.59 -25.43 -1.95
N GLN A 95 -11.29 -24.28 -1.93
CA GLN A 95 -11.62 -23.57 -3.16
C GLN A 95 -10.36 -23.06 -3.88
N VAL A 96 -9.40 -22.49 -3.11
CA VAL A 96 -8.10 -22.06 -3.65
C VAL A 96 -7.31 -23.24 -4.20
N GLN A 97 -7.27 -24.37 -3.49
CA GLN A 97 -6.61 -25.58 -3.96
C GLN A 97 -7.16 -26.07 -5.30
N ARG A 98 -8.49 -26.01 -5.51
CA ARG A 98 -9.09 -26.34 -6.81
C ARG A 98 -8.65 -25.38 -7.90
N TRP A 99 -8.68 -24.07 -7.65
CA TRP A 99 -8.20 -23.07 -8.62
C TRP A 99 -6.73 -23.29 -8.99
N GLU A 100 -5.86 -23.55 -8.01
CA GLU A 100 -4.44 -23.87 -8.23
C GLU A 100 -4.22 -25.22 -8.94
N ALA A 101 -5.19 -26.13 -8.88
CA ALA A 101 -5.19 -27.37 -9.66
C ALA A 101 -5.80 -27.21 -11.07
N GLY A 102 -6.19 -25.98 -11.47
CA GLY A 102 -6.86 -25.71 -12.74
C GLY A 102 -8.33 -26.14 -12.78
N VAL A 103 -8.92 -26.45 -11.62
CA VAL A 103 -10.31 -26.88 -11.49
C VAL A 103 -11.19 -25.69 -11.10
N GLY A 104 -12.02 -25.26 -12.04
CA GLY A 104 -12.88 -24.09 -11.89
C GLY A 104 -12.13 -22.78 -12.12
N THR A 105 -12.89 -21.69 -12.24
CA THR A 105 -12.34 -20.36 -12.56
C THR A 105 -12.37 -19.47 -11.32
N MET A 106 -11.26 -18.82 -11.02
CA MET A 106 -11.21 -17.79 -9.98
C MET A 106 -11.92 -16.52 -10.47
N PRO A 107 -12.82 -15.90 -9.68
CA PRO A 107 -13.41 -14.62 -10.04
C PRO A 107 -12.34 -13.55 -10.28
N ILE A 108 -12.52 -12.76 -11.33
CA ILE A 108 -11.61 -11.66 -11.70
C ILE A 108 -11.44 -10.67 -10.54
N THR A 109 -12.51 -10.40 -9.78
CA THR A 109 -12.48 -9.48 -8.64
C THR A 109 -11.58 -9.97 -7.51
N SER A 110 -11.63 -11.26 -7.18
CA SER A 110 -10.73 -11.88 -6.20
C SER A 110 -9.29 -11.81 -6.69
N TRP A 111 -9.06 -12.03 -7.98
CA TRP A 111 -7.71 -11.95 -8.56
C TRP A 111 -7.15 -10.53 -8.51
N GLN A 112 -7.94 -9.54 -8.94
CA GLN A 112 -7.59 -8.12 -8.86
C GLN A 112 -7.31 -7.68 -7.42
N LEU A 113 -8.08 -8.17 -6.44
CA LEU A 113 -7.82 -7.90 -5.03
C LEU A 113 -6.44 -8.40 -4.59
N LEU A 114 -6.11 -9.66 -4.89
CA LEU A 114 -4.81 -10.24 -4.54
C LEU A 114 -3.67 -9.51 -5.25
N CYS A 115 -3.79 -9.25 -6.55
CA CYS A 115 -2.78 -8.49 -7.30
C CYS A 115 -2.58 -7.09 -6.74
N ARG A 116 -3.65 -6.40 -6.35
CA ARG A 116 -3.56 -5.06 -5.78
C ARG A 116 -2.84 -5.05 -4.43
N GLU A 117 -3.15 -6.01 -3.58
CA GLU A 117 -2.68 -5.99 -2.20
C GLU A 117 -1.30 -6.58 -2.00
N TRP A 118 -0.98 -7.60 -2.78
CA TRP A 118 0.32 -8.23 -2.72
C TRP A 118 1.27 -7.58 -3.72
N GLY A 119 0.75 -7.04 -4.82
CA GLY A 119 1.55 -6.53 -5.93
C GLY A 119 1.91 -7.65 -6.91
N THR A 120 2.16 -7.29 -8.16
CA THR A 120 2.58 -8.23 -9.22
C THR A 120 4.03 -8.04 -9.64
N ARG A 121 4.72 -7.06 -9.05
CA ARG A 121 6.11 -6.70 -9.34
C ARG A 121 7.02 -7.07 -8.21
N PHE A 122 8.13 -7.68 -8.54
CA PHE A 122 9.08 -8.24 -7.60
C PHE A 122 10.50 -7.79 -7.91
N ARG A 123 11.46 -8.18 -7.07
CA ARG A 123 12.86 -7.78 -7.18
C ARG A 123 13.44 -8.05 -8.58
N GLU A 124 12.99 -9.11 -9.25
CA GLU A 124 13.48 -9.52 -10.56
C GLU A 124 13.01 -8.61 -11.70
N ASP A 125 11.98 -7.79 -11.47
CA ASP A 125 11.48 -6.83 -12.44
C ASP A 125 12.27 -5.51 -12.41
N PHE A 126 13.21 -5.38 -11.46
CA PHE A 126 14.07 -4.21 -11.28
C PHE A 126 15.54 -4.57 -11.51
N ALA A 127 16.26 -3.69 -12.20
CA ALA A 127 17.69 -3.82 -12.40
C ALA A 127 18.43 -3.70 -11.06
N THR A 128 19.58 -4.38 -10.95
CA THR A 128 20.54 -4.09 -9.89
C THR A 128 21.11 -2.69 -10.10
N ALA A 129 21.20 -1.89 -9.03
CA ALA A 129 21.74 -0.54 -9.11
C ALA A 129 23.23 -0.59 -9.50
N PRO A 130 23.69 0.24 -10.47
CA PRO A 130 25.04 0.15 -11.04
C PRO A 130 26.16 0.66 -10.12
N GLY A 131 25.85 1.09 -8.89
CA GLY A 131 26.79 1.67 -7.96
C GLY A 131 26.28 1.65 -6.52
N PRO A 132 27.04 2.20 -5.56
CA PRO A 132 26.58 2.28 -4.18
C PRO A 132 25.29 3.11 -4.13
N MET A 133 24.30 2.61 -3.39
CA MET A 133 23.04 3.31 -3.17
C MET A 133 23.31 4.71 -2.61
N THR A 134 22.83 5.72 -3.31
CA THR A 134 22.91 7.12 -2.86
C THR A 134 21.82 7.42 -1.84
N ARG A 135 22.05 8.40 -0.95
CA ARG A 135 21.13 8.75 0.13
C ARG A 135 20.94 10.25 0.26
N GLY A 136 19.71 10.66 0.54
CA GLY A 136 19.33 12.01 0.96
C GLY A 136 18.43 11.94 2.19
N TRP A 137 18.35 13.03 2.94
CA TRP A 137 17.43 13.23 4.05
C TRP A 137 17.30 14.73 4.35
N ASP A 138 16.17 15.17 4.89
CA ASP A 138 16.01 16.53 5.38
C ASP A 138 16.81 16.70 6.68
N THR A 139 17.87 17.51 6.69
CA THR A 139 18.73 17.69 7.88
C THR A 139 18.05 18.39 9.05
N LEU A 140 16.88 19.01 8.82
CA LEU A 140 16.08 19.67 9.86
C LEU A 140 15.01 18.76 10.46
N ARG A 141 14.53 17.77 9.70
CA ARG A 141 13.38 16.93 10.08
C ARG A 141 13.74 15.45 10.28
N ASP A 142 14.74 14.97 9.56
CA ASP A 142 15.06 13.57 9.40
C ASP A 142 16.44 13.26 9.98
N THR A 143 16.72 11.96 10.19
CA THR A 143 17.99 11.48 10.73
C THR A 143 18.64 10.50 9.77
N ALA A 144 19.94 10.70 9.53
CA ALA A 144 20.77 9.81 8.73
C ALA A 144 20.78 8.40 9.33
N ARG A 145 20.42 7.41 8.53
CA ARG A 145 20.36 5.98 8.92
C ARG A 145 20.93 5.11 7.82
N ASP A 146 21.35 3.89 8.14
CA ASP A 146 21.77 2.88 7.18
C ASP A 146 20.63 1.91 6.78
N THR A 147 19.52 1.96 7.48
CA THR A 147 18.31 1.18 7.22
C THR A 147 17.43 1.81 6.14
N ILE A 148 16.49 1.01 5.63
CA ILE A 148 15.32 1.43 4.84
C ILE A 148 14.12 1.14 5.73
N ALA A 149 13.25 2.12 5.91
CA ALA A 149 12.10 2.08 6.80
C ALA A 149 10.82 2.56 6.11
N ARG A 150 9.68 2.25 6.73
CA ARG A 150 8.37 2.75 6.28
C ARG A 150 8.36 4.28 6.20
N GLY A 151 7.88 4.80 5.08
CA GLY A 151 7.82 6.22 4.78
C GLY A 151 8.99 6.72 3.95
N ASP A 152 10.12 6.02 3.91
CA ASP A 152 11.24 6.37 3.03
C ASP A 152 10.82 6.29 1.55
N VAL A 153 11.48 7.07 0.69
CA VAL A 153 11.25 7.07 -0.76
C VAL A 153 12.43 6.43 -1.46
N VAL A 154 12.16 5.48 -2.36
CA VAL A 154 13.17 4.76 -3.14
C VAL A 154 13.01 5.02 -4.62
N HIS A 155 14.14 5.09 -5.32
CA HIS A 155 14.21 5.11 -6.77
C HIS A 155 14.69 3.75 -7.29
N LEU A 156 13.90 3.13 -8.16
CA LEU A 156 14.14 1.80 -8.72
C LEU A 156 14.13 1.88 -10.24
N GLN A 157 15.04 1.19 -10.92
CA GLN A 157 15.02 1.09 -12.38
C GLN A 157 14.33 -0.21 -12.79
N ALA A 158 13.19 -0.14 -13.47
CA ALA A 158 12.58 -1.32 -14.08
C ALA A 158 13.48 -1.86 -15.20
N ILE A 159 13.59 -3.19 -15.32
CA ILE A 159 14.39 -3.83 -16.39
C ILE A 159 13.82 -3.47 -17.78
N ALA A 160 12.50 -3.50 -17.88
CA ALA A 160 11.77 -3.18 -19.10
C ALA A 160 10.81 -2.01 -18.84
N GLY A 161 11.31 -0.86 -18.37
CA GLY A 161 10.42 0.25 -18.03
C GLY A 161 11.09 1.53 -17.56
N PRO A 162 10.30 2.49 -17.05
CA PRO A 162 10.80 3.77 -16.57
C PRO A 162 11.54 3.61 -15.23
N LEU A 163 12.20 4.70 -14.82
CA LEU A 163 12.58 4.86 -13.42
C LEU A 163 11.31 5.00 -12.57
N ILE A 164 11.22 4.25 -11.49
CA ILE A 164 10.08 4.24 -10.57
C ILE A 164 10.48 4.96 -9.29
N VAL A 165 9.61 5.85 -8.82
CA VAL A 165 9.67 6.44 -7.49
C VAL A 165 8.60 5.78 -6.64
N ALA A 166 8.98 5.20 -5.51
CA ALA A 166 8.05 4.46 -4.66
C ALA A 166 8.27 4.79 -3.18
N THR A 167 7.18 4.86 -2.42
CA THR A 167 7.21 5.08 -0.97
C THR A 167 7.11 3.76 -0.24
N VAL A 168 8.07 3.47 0.64
CA VAL A 168 8.14 2.23 1.41
C VAL A 168 6.94 2.16 2.35
N CYS A 169 6.10 1.14 2.17
CA CYS A 169 4.85 1.00 2.92
C CYS A 169 4.88 -0.17 3.92
N ALA A 170 5.80 -1.11 3.74
CA ALA A 170 5.83 -2.37 4.47
C ALA A 170 6.69 -2.31 5.74
N ASP A 171 6.15 -2.85 6.82
CA ASP A 171 6.91 -3.42 7.93
C ASP A 171 7.21 -4.88 7.58
N ARG A 172 8.49 -5.27 7.61
CA ARG A 172 8.97 -6.60 7.16
C ARG A 172 8.29 -7.76 7.88
N VAL A 173 7.78 -7.51 9.08
CA VAL A 173 7.12 -8.52 9.93
C VAL A 173 5.67 -8.81 9.51
N HIS A 174 4.95 -7.82 8.98
CA HIS A 174 3.51 -7.93 8.68
C HIS A 174 3.20 -8.43 7.27
N ASP A 175 4.13 -8.26 6.32
CA ASP A 175 3.89 -8.60 4.92
C ASP A 175 4.26 -10.04 4.55
N GLY A 176 4.73 -10.85 5.52
CA GLY A 176 5.04 -12.26 5.30
C GLY A 176 6.12 -12.50 4.25
N LEU A 177 6.96 -11.49 3.99
CA LEU A 177 8.10 -11.60 3.09
C LEU A 177 9.09 -12.58 3.72
N VAL A 178 9.23 -13.74 3.09
CA VAL A 178 10.11 -14.84 3.53
C VAL A 178 11.59 -14.44 3.42
N ASP A 179 11.90 -13.48 2.56
CA ASP A 179 13.24 -12.92 2.36
C ASP A 179 13.45 -11.69 3.27
N GLU A 180 14.37 -11.81 4.24
CA GLU A 180 14.79 -10.75 5.17
C GLU A 180 15.26 -9.46 4.45
N HIS A 181 15.61 -9.58 3.17
CA HIS A 181 16.11 -8.51 2.33
C HIS A 181 15.07 -7.96 1.33
N ALA A 182 13.83 -8.44 1.35
CA ALA A 182 12.74 -7.91 0.53
C ALA A 182 12.00 -6.77 1.24
N TYR A 183 11.65 -5.75 0.47
CA TYR A 183 10.89 -4.58 0.91
C TYR A 183 9.64 -4.40 0.03
N GLY A 184 8.58 -3.85 0.62
CA GLY A 184 7.37 -3.45 -0.10
C GLY A 184 7.23 -1.93 -0.19
N ALA A 185 6.91 -1.42 -1.37
CA ALA A 185 6.62 -0.02 -1.61
C ALA A 185 5.41 0.18 -2.52
N ILE A 186 4.85 1.38 -2.48
CA ILE A 186 3.79 1.83 -3.40
C ILE A 186 4.40 2.82 -4.38
N VAL A 187 4.16 2.62 -5.68
CA VAL A 187 4.59 3.55 -6.72
C VAL A 187 3.89 4.90 -6.52
N THR A 188 4.68 5.95 -6.32
CA THR A 188 4.21 7.32 -6.10
C THR A 188 4.65 8.28 -7.21
N GLY A 189 5.58 7.87 -8.07
CA GLY A 189 5.99 8.63 -9.23
C GLY A 189 6.65 7.77 -10.31
N LEU A 190 6.68 8.31 -11.52
CA LEU A 190 7.38 7.72 -12.67
C LEU A 190 8.37 8.78 -13.20
N GLY A 191 9.65 8.43 -13.25
CA GLY A 191 10.70 9.26 -13.84
C GLY A 191 10.81 9.09 -15.35
N ALA A 192 11.67 9.90 -15.97
CA ALA A 192 11.96 9.78 -17.41
C ALA A 192 12.64 8.43 -17.72
N ALA A 193 12.24 7.79 -18.81
CA ALA A 193 12.84 6.55 -19.28
C ALA A 193 14.31 6.73 -19.70
N TYR A 194 15.14 5.71 -19.44
CA TYR A 194 16.52 5.60 -19.95
C TYR A 194 16.61 4.37 -20.87
N PRO A 195 17.30 4.48 -22.02
CA PRO A 195 16.67 4.61 -23.34
C PRO A 195 15.93 3.38 -23.87
N ALA A 196 15.03 3.71 -24.78
CA ALA A 196 14.14 2.89 -25.58
C ALA A 196 14.83 1.76 -26.39
N SER A 197 14.44 0.51 -26.12
CA SER A 197 14.42 -0.57 -27.11
C SER A 197 13.65 -1.82 -26.69
N ALA A 198 13.21 -1.92 -25.42
CA ALA A 198 12.37 -3.02 -24.95
C ALA A 198 10.88 -2.63 -24.94
N PRO A 199 9.94 -3.60 -25.10
CA PRO A 199 8.53 -3.36 -24.79
C PRO A 199 8.43 -2.80 -23.37
N VAL A 200 7.86 -1.60 -23.26
CA VAL A 200 7.74 -0.91 -21.97
C VAL A 200 6.65 -1.60 -21.17
N GLU A 201 7.03 -2.26 -20.10
CA GLU A 201 6.08 -2.61 -19.06
C GLU A 201 5.55 -1.32 -18.44
N SER A 202 4.23 -1.16 -18.48
CA SER A 202 3.56 -0.04 -17.84
C SER A 202 3.54 -0.26 -16.33
N PHE A 203 3.91 0.78 -15.58
CA PHE A 203 3.73 0.88 -14.13
C PHE A 203 2.63 1.90 -13.85
N THR A 204 1.83 1.65 -12.82
CA THR A 204 0.73 2.55 -12.43
C THR A 204 0.97 3.17 -11.06
N LEU A 205 0.60 4.43 -10.89
CA LEU A 205 0.60 5.05 -9.56
C LEU A 205 -0.30 4.28 -8.60
N GLY A 206 0.16 4.04 -7.38
CA GLY A 206 -0.54 3.23 -6.39
C GLY A 206 -0.30 1.72 -6.53
N GLU A 207 0.41 1.26 -7.56
CA GLU A 207 0.82 -0.14 -7.71
C GLU A 207 1.78 -0.54 -6.58
N ARG A 208 1.58 -1.74 -6.03
CA ARG A 208 2.47 -2.29 -5.02
C ARG A 208 3.59 -3.08 -5.68
N VAL A 209 4.81 -2.82 -5.24
CA VAL A 209 6.02 -3.44 -5.77
C VAL A 209 6.86 -4.00 -4.62
N SER A 210 7.55 -5.10 -4.89
CA SER A 210 8.55 -5.68 -4.01
C SER A 210 9.95 -5.52 -4.62
N PHE A 211 10.94 -5.18 -3.80
CA PHE A 211 12.31 -4.94 -4.25
C PHE A 211 13.33 -5.35 -3.18
N GLY A 212 14.57 -5.62 -3.61
CA GLY A 212 15.73 -5.82 -2.74
C GLY A 212 16.54 -4.54 -2.54
N ARG A 213 17.38 -4.50 -1.50
CA ARG A 213 18.27 -3.35 -1.25
C ARG A 213 19.21 -3.05 -2.42
N ASP A 214 19.63 -4.09 -3.13
CA ASP A 214 20.48 -4.06 -4.32
C ASP A 214 19.79 -3.43 -5.55
N ASN A 215 18.46 -3.32 -5.56
CA ASN A 215 17.72 -2.62 -6.61
C ASN A 215 17.69 -1.08 -6.42
N VAL A 216 18.04 -0.58 -5.24
CA VAL A 216 17.82 0.83 -4.89
C VAL A 216 18.96 1.72 -5.40
N ILE A 217 18.64 2.64 -6.30
CA ILE A 217 19.58 3.62 -6.86
C ILE A 217 19.77 4.80 -5.90
N HIS A 218 18.65 5.28 -5.37
CA HIS A 218 18.58 6.41 -4.46
C HIS A 218 17.53 6.16 -3.38
N LEU A 219 17.85 6.54 -2.14
CA LEU A 219 16.97 6.48 -0.99
C LEU A 219 16.88 7.87 -0.34
N GLU A 220 15.69 8.45 -0.34
CA GLU A 220 15.37 9.62 0.48
C GLU A 220 14.78 9.14 1.81
N GLN A 221 15.47 9.45 2.90
CA GLN A 221 15.08 9.00 4.23
C GLN A 221 14.15 10.00 4.88
N HIS A 222 13.07 9.49 5.44
CA HIS A 222 12.15 10.29 6.24
C HIS A 222 12.15 9.83 7.68
N ALA A 223 11.90 10.74 8.61
CA ALA A 223 11.76 10.41 10.02
C ALA A 223 10.75 9.26 10.15
N PRO A 224 11.13 8.15 10.81
CA PRO A 224 10.17 7.10 11.08
C PRO A 224 8.99 7.74 11.78
N ARG A 225 7.77 7.50 11.29
CA ARG A 225 6.58 7.89 12.05
C ARG A 225 6.72 7.30 13.44
N ALA A 226 6.76 8.16 14.46
CA ALA A 226 6.84 7.74 15.85
C ALA A 226 5.75 6.68 16.07
N GLY A 227 6.19 5.47 16.40
CA GLY A 227 5.34 4.29 16.35
C GLY A 227 4.09 4.46 17.19
N VAL A 228 2.99 3.88 16.70
CA VAL A 228 2.03 3.23 17.59
C VAL A 228 2.87 2.32 18.49
N VAL A 229 3.04 2.75 19.74
CA VAL A 229 3.81 2.03 20.74
C VAL A 229 3.12 0.69 20.94
N ASP A 230 3.78 -0.38 20.54
CA ASP A 230 3.41 -1.73 20.94
C ASP A 230 3.44 -1.80 22.47
N ARG A 231 2.25 -1.75 23.09
CA ARG A 231 2.05 -1.95 24.52
C ARG A 231 1.92 -3.44 24.83
N SER A 232 2.79 -4.28 24.27
CA SER A 232 2.87 -5.70 24.63
C SER A 232 4.16 -6.02 25.38
N VAL A 233 4.45 -5.26 26.43
CA VAL A 233 5.24 -5.77 27.57
C VAL A 233 4.64 -5.26 28.86
N LYS A 234 3.92 -6.14 29.57
CA LYS A 234 3.65 -6.21 31.02
C LYS A 234 2.62 -7.32 31.19
N SER A 235 2.78 -8.37 31.99
CA SER A 235 3.80 -8.83 32.94
C SER A 235 3.62 -10.34 33.08
#